data_AF-A0A8H4F0X1-F1
#
_entry.id   AF-A0A8H4F0X1-F1
#
_cell.length_a   1.000
_cell.length_b   1.000
_cell.length_c   1.000
_cell.angle_alpha   90.00
_cell.angle_beta   90.00
_cell.angle_gamma   90.00
#
_symmetry.space_group_name_H-M   'P 1'
#
loop_
_entity.id
_entity.type
_entity.pdbx_description
1 polymer ?
#
loop_
_entity_poly.entity_id
_entity_poly.type
_entity_poly.pdbx_seq_one_letter_code
_entity_poly.pdbx_strand_id
1 'polypeptide(L)'
;MQLNIFSSLFVLFAIITAVLAADNGHYTVSGLGKRKQQILKNGGTTLELAIAMLETEDMTTKYVYGDGKTQDSANFGIFKQGWFMLRTSVAEFKKYGPSDYNKGAVLNAHLAKDIKTRQASQAHFGLDKWFAGHRNGETGINNPYTQDIQNYKDGVYWIKAQLESNKKYLSDDTRFWVYVQPI
;
A
#
# COMPACT_ATOMS: atom_id res chain seq x y z
N MET A 1 64.49 33.06 -6.93
CA MET A 1 63.45 32.43 -7.78
C MET A 1 62.98 31.19 -7.05
N GLN A 2 61.96 31.31 -6.20
CA GLN A 2 61.42 30.21 -5.39
C GLN A 2 60.18 29.61 -6.09
N LEU A 3 60.19 28.29 -6.24
CA LEU A 3 59.10 27.49 -6.79
C LEU A 3 58.14 27.13 -5.65
N ASN A 4 56.90 27.65 -5.67
CA ASN A 4 55.84 27.20 -4.76
C ASN A 4 55.05 26.07 -5.42
N ILE A 5 55.15 24.88 -4.83
CA ILE A 5 54.41 23.68 -5.23
C ILE A 5 53.03 23.75 -4.57
N PHE A 6 51.98 23.85 -5.39
CA PHE A 6 50.60 23.68 -4.94
C PHE A 6 50.31 22.19 -4.73
N SER A 7 50.17 21.75 -3.48
CA SER A 7 49.59 20.45 -3.15
C SER A 7 48.08 20.60 -3.05
N SER A 8 47.36 20.10 -4.06
CA SER A 8 45.90 20.04 -4.08
C SER A 8 45.44 18.81 -3.30
N LEU A 9 44.75 19.01 -2.17
CA LEU A 9 44.17 17.95 -1.36
C LEU A 9 42.72 17.75 -1.79
N PHE A 10 42.45 16.74 -2.62
CA PHE A 10 41.09 16.29 -2.94
C PHE A 10 40.55 15.48 -1.76
N VAL A 11 39.65 16.08 -0.96
CA VAL A 11 38.90 15.36 0.07
C VAL A 11 37.65 14.76 -0.58
N LEU A 12 37.67 13.45 -0.81
CA LEU A 12 36.52 12.69 -1.30
C LEU A 12 35.61 12.39 -0.09
N PHE A 13 34.49 13.12 0.04
CA PHE A 13 33.44 12.78 0.99
C PHE A 13 32.65 11.57 0.47
N ALA A 14 32.95 10.38 0.98
CA ALA A 14 32.09 9.22 0.81
C ALA A 14 30.90 9.36 1.77
N ILE A 15 29.75 9.79 1.25
CA ILE A 15 28.49 9.72 1.99
C ILE A 15 28.06 8.26 2.00
N ILE A 16 28.34 7.55 3.09
CA ILE A 16 27.74 6.24 3.36
C ILE A 16 26.32 6.52 3.85
N THR A 17 25.35 6.43 2.93
CA THR A 17 23.95 6.30 3.33
C THR A 17 23.77 4.92 3.93
N ALA A 18 23.60 4.85 5.26
CA ALA A 18 23.14 3.64 5.92
C ALA A 18 21.72 3.36 5.42
N VAL A 19 21.57 2.45 4.48
CA VAL A 19 20.28 1.83 4.17
C VAL A 19 19.93 0.99 5.39
N LEU A 20 19.06 1.49 6.26
CA LEU A 20 18.40 0.62 7.24
C LEU A 20 17.68 -0.45 6.44
N ALA A 21 18.12 -1.71 6.57
CA ALA A 21 17.40 -2.83 5.99
C ALA A 21 15.96 -2.80 6.55
N ALA A 22 14.97 -2.65 5.68
CA ALA A 22 13.57 -2.75 6.10
C ALA A 22 13.35 -4.11 6.77
N ASP A 23 12.62 -4.17 7.88
CA ASP A 23 12.26 -5.46 8.50
C ASP A 23 11.24 -6.15 7.59
N ASN A 24 11.67 -7.19 6.89
CA ASN A 24 10.92 -7.85 5.83
C ASN A 24 11.26 -9.34 5.75
N GLY A 25 10.39 -10.11 5.10
CA GLY A 25 10.62 -11.53 4.92
C GLY A 25 9.50 -12.23 4.16
N HIS A 26 9.46 -13.55 4.32
CA HIS A 26 8.40 -14.37 3.75
C HIS A 26 8.11 -15.61 4.61
N TYR A 27 6.90 -16.12 4.49
CA TYR A 27 6.45 -17.39 5.08
C TYR A 27 5.26 -17.94 4.31
N THR A 28 4.86 -19.18 4.59
CA THR A 28 3.74 -19.84 3.92
C THR A 28 2.43 -19.54 4.64
N VAL A 29 1.41 -19.12 3.90
CA VAL A 29 0.02 -18.97 4.36
C VAL A 29 -0.86 -19.90 3.54
N SER A 30 -1.35 -20.97 4.18
CA SER A 30 -2.11 -22.02 3.49
C SER A 30 -3.32 -21.46 2.74
N GLY A 31 -3.42 -21.76 1.45
CA GLY A 31 -4.52 -21.32 0.58
C GLY A 31 -4.36 -19.92 -0.02
N LEU A 32 -3.30 -19.18 0.34
CA LEU A 32 -3.06 -17.83 -0.19
C LEU A 32 -2.86 -17.83 -1.71
N GLY A 33 -2.28 -18.87 -2.29
CA GLY A 33 -2.12 -19.01 -3.73
C GLY A 33 -3.44 -19.02 -4.49
N LYS A 34 -4.44 -19.74 -3.98
CA LYS A 34 -5.81 -19.71 -4.52
C LYS A 34 -6.41 -18.31 -4.39
N ARG A 35 -6.14 -17.62 -3.27
CA ARG A 35 -6.64 -16.26 -3.04
C ARG A 35 -6.02 -15.24 -3.99
N LYS A 36 -4.70 -15.29 -4.23
CA LYS A 36 -4.02 -14.47 -5.24
C LYS A 36 -4.67 -14.65 -6.62
N GLN A 37 -4.93 -15.90 -7.01
CA GLN A 37 -5.60 -16.21 -8.28
C GLN A 37 -7.03 -15.66 -8.34
N GLN A 38 -7.79 -15.65 -7.24
CA GLN A 38 -9.10 -14.99 -7.20
C GLN A 38 -8.99 -13.48 -7.45
N ILE A 39 -8.02 -12.81 -6.83
CA ILE A 39 -7.80 -11.36 -7.00
C ILE A 39 -7.45 -11.05 -8.46
N LEU A 40 -6.49 -11.78 -9.05
CA LEU A 40 -6.09 -11.60 -10.45
C LEU A 40 -7.25 -11.83 -11.42
N LYS A 41 -8.06 -12.87 -11.21
CA LYS A 41 -9.26 -13.16 -12.03
C LYS A 41 -10.35 -12.10 -11.92
N ASN A 42 -10.39 -11.33 -10.83
CA ASN A 42 -11.34 -10.24 -10.62
C ASN A 42 -10.79 -8.86 -11.05
N GLY A 43 -9.71 -8.84 -11.84
CA GLY A 43 -9.13 -7.62 -12.42
C GLY A 43 -8.01 -6.98 -11.59
N GLY A 44 -7.52 -7.67 -10.55
CA GLY A 44 -6.35 -7.22 -9.80
C GLY A 44 -5.05 -7.41 -10.60
N THR A 45 -4.07 -6.58 -10.32
CA THR A 45 -2.70 -6.69 -10.85
C THR A 45 -1.73 -7.13 -9.75
N THR A 46 -0.44 -7.22 -10.06
CA THR A 46 0.62 -7.41 -9.05
C THR A 46 0.67 -6.28 -8.02
N LEU A 47 0.25 -5.05 -8.39
CA LEU A 47 0.12 -3.95 -7.45
C LEU A 47 -1.01 -4.19 -6.44
N GLU A 48 -2.20 -4.61 -6.89
CA GLU A 48 -3.29 -4.97 -5.98
C GLU A 48 -2.90 -6.13 -5.06
N LEU A 49 -2.22 -7.16 -5.58
CA LEU A 49 -1.71 -8.24 -4.74
C LEU A 49 -0.76 -7.71 -3.66
N ALA A 50 0.18 -6.84 -4.02
CA ALA A 50 1.16 -6.31 -3.08
C ALA A 50 0.52 -5.44 -1.98
N ILE A 51 -0.42 -4.57 -2.35
CA ILE A 51 -1.18 -3.76 -1.39
C ILE A 51 -1.96 -4.67 -0.44
N ALA A 52 -2.78 -5.59 -0.97
CA ALA A 52 -3.57 -6.49 -0.13
C ALA A 52 -2.71 -7.40 0.76
N MET A 53 -1.54 -7.81 0.28
CA MET A 53 -0.58 -8.64 1.03
C MET A 53 0.03 -7.89 2.21
N LEU A 54 0.26 -6.59 2.07
CA LEU A 54 0.75 -5.76 3.16
C LEU A 54 -0.33 -5.53 4.22
N GLU A 55 -1.59 -5.37 3.81
CA GLU A 55 -2.72 -5.04 4.69
C GLU A 55 -3.20 -6.20 5.57
N THR A 56 -3.18 -7.43 5.05
CA THR A 56 -3.61 -8.63 5.80
C THR A 56 -2.81 -9.87 5.39
N GLU A 57 -2.71 -10.85 6.29
CA GLU A 57 -1.97 -12.09 6.01
C GLU A 57 -2.61 -12.95 4.93
N ASP A 58 -3.93 -13.02 4.89
CA ASP A 58 -4.70 -13.91 4.02
C ASP A 58 -5.41 -13.18 2.86
N MET A 59 -5.21 -11.85 2.72
CA MET A 59 -5.89 -10.99 1.73
C MET A 59 -7.42 -11.10 1.79
N THR A 60 -7.98 -11.24 2.99
CA THR A 60 -9.42 -11.27 3.24
C THR A 60 -9.90 -10.05 4.01
N THR A 61 -11.20 -10.02 4.30
CA THR A 61 -11.88 -8.96 5.05
C THR A 61 -12.22 -9.38 6.48
N LYS A 62 -11.57 -10.43 7.00
CA LYS A 62 -11.82 -11.01 8.34
C LYS A 62 -11.10 -10.27 9.48
N TYR A 63 -10.82 -8.98 9.29
CA TYR A 63 -10.37 -8.10 10.37
C TYR A 63 -11.58 -7.50 11.10
N VAL A 64 -11.34 -6.88 12.26
CA VAL A 64 -12.40 -6.20 13.04
C VAL A 64 -13.15 -5.22 12.12
N TYR A 65 -14.47 -5.15 12.23
CA TYR A 65 -15.27 -4.28 11.37
C TYR A 65 -14.74 -2.83 11.35
N GLY A 66 -14.56 -2.27 10.15
CA GLY A 66 -14.00 -0.93 9.99
C GLY A 66 -12.53 -0.80 10.43
N ASP A 67 -11.83 -1.91 10.68
CA ASP A 67 -10.54 -1.96 11.37
C ASP A 67 -10.58 -1.32 12.78
N GLY A 68 -11.74 -1.41 13.45
CA GLY A 68 -11.98 -0.75 14.74
C GLY A 68 -12.19 0.77 14.65
N LYS A 69 -12.19 1.33 13.44
CA LYS A 69 -12.34 2.76 13.17
C LYS A 69 -13.75 3.08 12.69
N THR A 70 -14.12 4.36 12.76
CA THR A 70 -15.44 4.87 12.35
C THR A 70 -15.30 6.09 11.46
N GLN A 71 -16.40 6.51 10.85
CA GLN A 71 -16.46 7.67 9.96
C GLN A 71 -15.41 7.57 8.84
N ASP A 72 -14.73 8.67 8.53
CA ASP A 72 -13.74 8.77 7.45
C ASP A 72 -12.53 7.84 7.61
N SER A 73 -12.23 7.42 8.84
CA SER A 73 -11.14 6.51 9.15
C SER A 73 -11.52 5.03 9.01
N ALA A 74 -12.81 4.69 8.88
CA ALA A 74 -13.24 3.30 8.77
C ALA A 74 -12.69 2.63 7.51
N ASN A 75 -12.12 1.44 7.65
CA ASN A 75 -11.49 0.70 6.56
C ASN A 75 -12.37 -0.44 6.02
N PHE A 76 -12.39 -0.62 4.69
CA PHE A 76 -13.16 -1.65 4.02
C PHE A 76 -12.39 -2.35 2.89
N GLY A 77 -12.81 -3.57 2.56
CA GLY A 77 -12.20 -4.38 1.51
C GLY A 77 -10.87 -5.00 1.92
N ILE A 78 -10.25 -5.73 0.99
CA ILE A 78 -8.97 -6.42 1.21
C ILE A 78 -7.79 -5.46 1.29
N PHE A 79 -7.97 -4.24 0.79
CA PHE A 79 -6.96 -3.20 0.82
C PHE A 79 -7.08 -2.30 2.05
N LYS A 80 -8.06 -2.52 2.93
CA LYS A 80 -8.40 -1.60 4.04
C LYS A 80 -8.58 -0.14 3.56
N GLN A 81 -9.32 0.07 2.48
CA GLN A 81 -9.56 1.41 1.93
C GLN A 81 -10.32 2.29 2.94
N GLY A 82 -9.76 3.44 3.31
CA GLY A 82 -10.41 4.38 4.23
C GLY A 82 -11.64 5.07 3.61
N TRP A 83 -12.70 5.22 4.39
CA TRP A 83 -13.97 5.80 3.92
C TRP A 83 -13.81 7.20 3.31
N PHE A 84 -12.92 8.04 3.83
CA PHE A 84 -12.57 9.32 3.23
C PHE A 84 -12.17 9.16 1.75
N MET A 85 -11.23 8.25 1.47
CA MET A 85 -10.75 7.99 0.11
C MET A 85 -11.91 7.51 -0.77
N LEU A 86 -12.72 6.59 -0.26
CA LEU A 86 -13.87 6.05 -0.97
C LEU A 86 -14.87 7.15 -1.38
N ARG A 87 -15.37 7.92 -0.40
CA ARG A 87 -16.43 8.93 -0.64
C ARG A 87 -15.96 10.15 -1.41
N THR A 88 -14.66 10.45 -1.43
CA THR A 88 -14.14 11.62 -2.16
C THR A 88 -13.76 11.31 -3.60
N SER A 89 -13.44 10.05 -3.91
CA SER A 89 -12.88 9.67 -5.23
C SER A 89 -13.78 8.78 -6.08
N VAL A 90 -14.71 8.03 -5.50
CA VAL A 90 -15.49 7.02 -6.24
C VAL A 90 -16.93 7.50 -6.42
N ALA A 91 -17.40 7.53 -7.68
CA ALA A 91 -18.69 8.12 -8.05
C ALA A 91 -19.88 7.60 -7.24
N GLU A 92 -19.93 6.30 -6.94
CA GLU A 92 -21.00 5.69 -6.14
C GLU A 92 -21.09 6.27 -4.72
N PHE A 93 -19.95 6.64 -4.12
CA PHE A 93 -19.86 7.05 -2.73
C PHE A 93 -19.86 8.57 -2.53
N LYS A 94 -19.70 9.36 -3.60
CA LYS A 94 -19.63 10.84 -3.54
C LYS A 94 -20.84 11.54 -2.94
N LYS A 95 -21.99 10.88 -2.92
CA LYS A 95 -23.23 11.43 -2.34
C LYS A 95 -23.34 11.28 -0.83
N TYR A 96 -22.44 10.54 -0.19
CA TYR A 96 -22.51 10.19 1.22
C TYR A 96 -21.57 11.05 2.07
N GLY A 97 -21.95 11.25 3.34
CA GLY A 97 -21.13 11.94 4.33
C GLY A 97 -20.20 11.00 5.11
N PRO A 98 -19.36 11.55 6.01
CA PRO A 98 -18.50 10.75 6.90
C PRO A 98 -19.26 9.74 7.76
N SER A 99 -20.43 10.11 8.30
CA SER A 99 -21.25 9.23 9.14
C SER A 99 -21.86 8.04 8.41
N ASP A 100 -21.91 8.08 7.08
CA ASP A 100 -22.43 6.99 6.24
C ASP A 100 -21.40 5.88 5.97
N TYR A 101 -20.28 5.86 6.68
CA TYR A 101 -19.17 4.93 6.45
C TYR A 101 -19.58 3.46 6.32
N ASN A 102 -20.64 3.03 7.01
CA ASN A 102 -21.19 1.68 6.90
C ASN A 102 -21.58 1.27 5.46
N LYS A 103 -21.81 2.24 4.55
CA LYS A 103 -22.03 1.97 3.12
C LYS A 103 -20.81 1.36 2.43
N GLY A 104 -19.60 1.60 2.95
CA GLY A 104 -18.36 0.98 2.46
C GLY A 104 -18.29 -0.53 2.69
N ALA A 105 -19.08 -1.08 3.64
CA ALA A 105 -19.07 -2.51 3.96
C ALA A 105 -19.44 -3.43 2.79
N VAL A 106 -20.09 -2.89 1.75
CA VAL A 106 -20.34 -3.62 0.48
C VAL A 106 -19.03 -4.17 -0.12
N LEU A 107 -17.89 -3.52 0.09
CA LEU A 107 -16.60 -3.97 -0.43
C LEU A 107 -16.09 -5.22 0.29
N ASN A 108 -16.53 -5.50 1.52
CA ASN A 108 -16.11 -6.68 2.27
C ASN A 108 -16.65 -8.00 1.67
N ALA A 109 -17.75 -7.92 0.90
CA ALA A 109 -18.41 -9.06 0.29
C ALA A 109 -18.24 -9.16 -1.24
N HIS A 110 -17.78 -8.08 -1.90
CA HIS A 110 -17.74 -7.98 -3.36
C HIS A 110 -16.34 -7.67 -3.89
N LEU A 111 -15.51 -8.69 -4.05
CA LEU A 111 -14.10 -8.56 -4.45
C LEU A 111 -13.87 -7.75 -5.73
N ALA A 112 -14.60 -8.04 -6.82
CA ALA A 112 -14.45 -7.29 -8.08
C ALA A 112 -14.80 -5.80 -7.90
N LYS A 113 -15.76 -5.49 -7.02
CA LYS A 113 -16.15 -4.12 -6.71
C LYS A 113 -15.08 -3.43 -5.88
N ASP A 114 -14.52 -4.11 -4.89
CA ASP A 114 -13.40 -3.64 -4.06
C ASP A 114 -12.18 -3.25 -4.91
N ILE A 115 -11.75 -4.14 -5.82
CA ILE A 115 -10.65 -3.91 -6.77
C ILE A 115 -10.93 -2.68 -7.65
N LYS A 116 -12.10 -2.64 -8.30
CA LYS A 116 -12.49 -1.51 -9.17
C LYS A 116 -12.54 -0.19 -8.41
N THR A 117 -13.01 -0.22 -7.17
CA THR A 117 -13.11 0.96 -6.30
C THR A 117 -11.72 1.50 -5.98
N ARG A 118 -10.77 0.63 -5.64
CA ARG A 118 -9.37 1.01 -5.39
C ARG A 118 -8.70 1.61 -6.62
N GLN A 119 -8.91 0.98 -7.78
CA GLN A 119 -8.39 1.47 -9.07
C GLN A 119 -8.98 2.83 -9.46
N ALA A 120 -10.29 3.02 -9.27
CA ALA A 120 -10.95 4.30 -9.51
C ALA A 120 -10.44 5.39 -8.55
N SER A 121 -10.24 5.04 -7.27
CA SER A 121 -9.67 5.96 -6.28
C SER A 121 -8.26 6.41 -6.67
N GLN A 122 -7.41 5.48 -7.09
CA GLN A 122 -6.07 5.81 -7.58
C GLN A 122 -6.12 6.68 -8.84
N ALA A 123 -7.00 6.37 -9.79
CA ALA A 123 -7.16 7.17 -11.00
C ALA A 123 -7.61 8.61 -10.70
N HIS A 124 -8.42 8.82 -9.66
CA HIS A 124 -8.87 10.14 -9.25
C HIS A 124 -7.74 10.99 -8.64
N PHE A 125 -6.97 10.43 -7.71
CA PHE A 125 -5.94 11.18 -6.99
C PHE A 125 -4.59 11.23 -7.70
N GLY A 126 -4.33 10.29 -8.61
CA GLY A 126 -2.97 9.94 -9.02
C GLY A 126 -2.29 9.07 -7.97
N LEU A 127 -1.26 8.33 -8.38
CA LEU A 127 -0.67 7.28 -7.56
C LEU A 127 -0.05 7.77 -6.24
N ASP A 128 0.72 8.86 -6.28
CA ASP A 128 1.41 9.38 -5.08
C ASP A 128 0.42 9.89 -4.03
N LYS A 129 -0.55 10.70 -4.45
CA LYS A 129 -1.62 11.16 -3.55
C LYS A 129 -2.49 10.01 -3.10
N TRP A 130 -2.73 9.01 -3.94
CA TRP A 130 -3.47 7.82 -3.51
C TRP A 130 -2.75 7.08 -2.39
N PHE A 131 -1.44 6.84 -2.50
CA PHE A 131 -0.66 6.24 -1.40
C PHE A 131 -0.74 7.07 -0.14
N ALA A 132 -0.59 8.39 -0.28
CA ALA A 132 -0.65 9.31 0.85
C ALA A 132 -2.01 9.27 1.56
N GLY A 133 -3.10 9.36 0.81
CA GLY A 133 -4.45 9.35 1.36
C GLY A 133 -4.91 7.96 1.81
N HIS A 134 -4.44 6.89 1.15
CA HIS A 134 -4.66 5.52 1.60
C HIS A 134 -3.99 5.30 2.95
N ARG A 135 -2.77 5.81 3.11
CA ARG A 135 -2.01 5.70 4.34
C ARG A 135 -2.58 6.57 5.48
N ASN A 136 -2.83 7.85 5.23
CA ASN A 136 -3.14 8.83 6.28
C ASN A 136 -4.31 9.78 5.95
N GLY A 137 -5.28 9.30 5.19
CA GLY A 137 -6.53 10.01 4.89
C GLY A 137 -6.33 11.40 4.30
N GLU A 138 -7.21 12.34 4.66
CA GLU A 138 -7.14 13.73 4.20
C GLU A 138 -5.80 14.41 4.54
N THR A 139 -5.27 14.14 5.74
CA THR A 139 -3.96 14.64 6.18
C THR A 139 -2.84 14.21 5.24
N GLY A 140 -2.86 12.95 4.81
CA GLY A 140 -1.91 12.42 3.84
C GLY A 140 -2.05 13.09 2.48
N ILE A 141 -3.27 13.30 1.97
CA ILE A 141 -3.49 14.03 0.71
C ILE A 141 -2.86 15.42 0.73
N ASN A 142 -2.95 16.12 1.87
CA ASN A 142 -2.42 17.46 2.05
C ASN A 142 -0.90 17.49 2.32
N ASN A 143 -0.30 16.37 2.75
CA ASN A 143 1.13 16.23 2.96
C ASN A 143 1.65 14.86 2.47
N PRO A 144 1.78 14.67 1.15
CA PRO A 144 1.93 13.34 0.57
C PRO A 144 3.33 12.72 0.65
N TYR A 145 4.33 13.46 1.12
CA TYR A 145 5.73 13.06 1.07
C TYR A 145 6.35 12.90 2.47
N THR A 146 5.54 12.53 3.46
CA THR A 146 6.08 12.18 4.78
C THR A 146 6.86 10.86 4.73
N GLN A 147 7.78 10.68 5.67
CA GLN A 147 8.56 9.45 5.77
C GLN A 147 7.67 8.21 5.99
N ASP A 148 6.58 8.35 6.74
CA ASP A 148 5.62 7.27 6.98
C ASP A 148 4.93 6.79 5.70
N ILE A 149 4.48 7.73 4.86
CA ILE A 149 3.88 7.44 3.55
C ILE A 149 4.92 6.80 2.63
N GLN A 150 6.15 7.30 2.64
CA GLN A 150 7.24 6.75 1.85
C GLN A 150 7.57 5.31 2.27
N ASN A 151 7.66 5.03 3.57
CA ASN A 151 7.88 3.69 4.10
C ASN A 151 6.78 2.70 3.67
N TYR A 152 5.51 3.11 3.73
CA TYR A 152 4.39 2.30 3.26
C TYR A 152 4.50 2.02 1.75
N LYS A 153 4.75 3.06 0.94
CA LYS A 153 4.92 2.95 -0.51
C LYS A 153 6.08 2.01 -0.87
N ASP A 154 7.22 2.17 -0.23
CA ASP A 154 8.40 1.32 -0.45
C ASP A 154 8.15 -0.14 -0.04
N GLY A 155 7.42 -0.36 1.06
CA GLY A 155 6.99 -1.70 1.48
C GLY A 155 6.13 -2.39 0.42
N VAL A 156 5.13 -1.68 -0.13
CA VAL A 156 4.29 -2.19 -1.23
C VAL A 156 5.13 -2.52 -2.46
N TYR A 157 6.04 -1.62 -2.87
CA TYR A 157 6.86 -1.85 -4.06
C TYR A 157 7.89 -2.96 -3.87
N TRP A 158 8.43 -3.14 -2.66
CA TRP A 158 9.28 -4.28 -2.35
C TRP A 158 8.52 -5.60 -2.49
N ILE A 159 7.31 -5.70 -1.91
CA ILE A 159 6.45 -6.89 -2.06
C ILE A 159 6.12 -7.15 -3.53
N LYS A 160 5.78 -6.10 -4.28
CA LYS A 160 5.50 -6.19 -5.72
C LYS A 160 6.70 -6.76 -6.48
N ALA A 161 7.92 -6.28 -6.19
CA ALA A 161 9.14 -6.80 -6.80
C ALA A 161 9.36 -8.29 -6.47
N GLN A 162 9.06 -8.73 -5.24
CA GLN A 162 9.14 -10.15 -4.88
C GLN A 162 8.14 -10.99 -5.68
N LEU A 163 6.89 -10.55 -5.79
CA LEU A 163 5.85 -11.23 -6.59
C LEU A 163 6.23 -11.35 -8.06
N GLU A 164 6.92 -10.33 -8.61
CA GLU A 164 7.32 -10.29 -10.02
C GLU A 164 8.64 -11.01 -10.31
N SER A 165 9.45 -11.29 -9.27
CA SER A 165 10.73 -11.99 -9.40
C SER A 165 10.59 -13.42 -9.94
N ASN A 166 9.45 -14.07 -9.70
CA ASN A 166 9.16 -15.41 -10.19
C ASN A 166 7.64 -15.65 -10.29
N LYS A 167 7.18 -16.09 -11.47
CA LYS A 167 5.75 -16.36 -11.74
C LYS A 167 5.10 -17.32 -10.73
N LYS A 168 5.88 -18.22 -10.09
CA LYS A 168 5.34 -19.13 -9.05
C LYS A 168 4.69 -18.36 -7.90
N TYR A 169 5.20 -17.18 -7.55
CA TYR A 169 4.72 -16.38 -6.43
C TYR A 169 3.34 -15.77 -6.66
N LEU A 170 2.85 -15.78 -7.90
CA LEU A 170 1.49 -15.34 -8.23
C LEU A 170 0.43 -16.40 -7.93
N SER A 171 0.84 -17.64 -7.64
CA SER A 171 -0.07 -18.79 -7.48
C SER A 171 0.26 -19.69 -6.29
N ASP A 172 1.43 -19.54 -5.67
CA ASP A 172 1.81 -20.28 -4.46
C ASP A 172 1.31 -19.62 -3.17
N ASP A 173 1.53 -20.31 -2.05
CA ASP A 173 1.12 -19.88 -0.72
C ASP A 173 2.13 -18.96 -0.03
N THR A 174 3.16 -18.47 -0.73
CA THR A 174 4.19 -17.60 -0.16
C THR A 174 3.63 -16.20 0.08
N ARG A 175 3.62 -15.74 1.33
CA ARG A 175 3.40 -14.33 1.68
C ARG A 175 4.75 -13.64 1.82
N PHE A 176 4.92 -12.50 1.16
CA PHE A 176 5.98 -11.54 1.44
C PHE A 176 5.44 -10.46 2.36
N TRP A 177 6.26 -9.97 3.28
CA TRP A 177 5.82 -8.96 4.24
C TRP A 177 6.92 -7.95 4.50
N VAL A 178 6.51 -6.74 4.89
CA VAL A 178 7.35 -5.67 5.38
C VAL A 178 6.68 -5.13 6.63
N TYR A 179 7.43 -4.93 7.71
CA TYR A 179 6.91 -4.24 8.88
C TYR A 179 6.71 -2.77 8.55
N VAL A 180 5.45 -2.33 8.60
CA VAL A 180 5.07 -0.93 8.54
C VAL A 180 4.24 -0.65 9.79
N GLN A 181 4.68 0.30 10.61
CA GLN A 181 4.01 0.66 11.85
C GLN A 181 2.52 0.96 11.60
N PRO A 182 1.56 0.38 12.34
CA PRO A 182 0.15 0.76 12.21
C PRO A 182 -0.11 2.21 12.66
N ILE A 183 -1.10 2.87 12.05
CA ILE A 183 -1.62 4.20 12.45
C ILE A 183 -3.13 4.20 12.65
#